data_AF-A0A376MVS9-F1
#
_entry.id   AF-A0A376MVS9-F1
#
_cell.length_a   1.000
_cell.length_b   1.000
_cell.length_c   1.000
_cell.angle_alpha   90.00
_cell.angle_beta   90.00
_cell.angle_gamma   90.00
#
_symmetry.space_group_name_H-M   'P 1'
#
loop_
_entity.id
_entity.type
_entity.pdbx_description
1 polymer ?
#
loop_
_entity_poly.entity_id
_entity_poly.type
_entity_poly.pdbx_seq_one_letter_code
_entity_poly.pdbx_strand_id
1 'polypeptide(L)'
;MLLKPCVLCIYERCALFGVLGAALIGAIAPKTPLRYVAMVIWLYSAFRGVQLTYEHTMLQLYPSPFATCDFMVRFPEWLPLDKWVPQVFVASGDCAERQWDFLGLEMPQWLLGIFIAYLIVAVLVVISQPFKAKKRDLFGR
;
A
#
# COMPACT_ATOMS: atom_id res chain seq x y z
N MET A 1 -8.69 16.48 -14.17
CA MET A 1 -10.04 15.91 -13.92
C MET A 1 -10.31 16.01 -12.42
N LEU A 2 -11.43 16.60 -11.98
CA LEU A 2 -11.76 16.73 -10.55
C LEU A 2 -12.35 15.41 -10.02
N LEU A 3 -11.53 14.38 -9.86
CA LEU A 3 -11.94 13.15 -9.17
C LEU A 3 -11.90 13.40 -7.66
N LYS A 4 -13.06 13.24 -7.01
CA LYS A 4 -13.15 13.39 -5.55
C LYS A 4 -12.62 12.11 -4.91
N PRO A 5 -11.57 12.19 -4.07
CA PRO A 5 -11.02 11.01 -3.42
C PRO A 5 -12.01 10.44 -2.39
N CYS A 6 -12.08 9.10 -2.37
CA CYS A 6 -12.87 8.32 -1.44
C CYS A 6 -12.07 7.99 -0.15
N VAL A 7 -12.73 7.64 0.95
CA VAL A 7 -12.03 7.33 2.22
C VAL A 7 -11.11 6.12 2.09
N LEU A 8 -11.55 5.03 1.44
CA LEU A 8 -10.71 3.85 1.19
C LEU A 8 -9.49 4.18 0.32
N CYS A 9 -9.68 5.03 -0.69
CA CYS A 9 -8.62 5.53 -1.57
C CYS A 9 -7.53 6.27 -0.76
N ILE A 10 -7.92 7.01 0.27
CA ILE A 10 -6.97 7.69 1.17
C ILE A 10 -6.17 6.68 2.00
N TYR A 11 -6.81 5.62 2.51
CA TYR A 11 -6.11 4.55 3.22
C TYR A 11 -5.14 3.78 2.31
N GLU A 12 -5.51 3.52 1.06
CA GLU A 12 -4.63 2.92 0.05
C GLU A 12 -3.41 3.81 -0.24
N ARG A 13 -3.59 5.13 -0.34
CA ARG A 13 -2.47 6.09 -0.47
C ARG A 13 -1.55 6.05 0.75
N CYS A 14 -2.09 5.97 1.95
CA CYS A 14 -1.29 5.82 3.17
C CYS A 14 -0.46 4.53 3.13
N ALA A 15 -1.05 3.43 2.68
CA ALA A 15 -0.33 2.16 2.51
C ALA A 15 0.80 2.28 1.47
N LEU A 16 0.57 2.96 0.34
CA LEU A 16 1.61 3.24 -0.65
C LEU A 16 2.75 4.11 -0.09
N PHE A 17 2.43 5.15 0.69
CA PHE A 17 3.46 5.95 1.36
C PHE A 17 4.25 5.12 2.38
N GLY A 18 3.63 4.15 3.06
CA GLY A 18 4.31 3.19 3.91
C GLY A 18 5.32 2.32 3.15
N VAL A 19 4.94 1.82 1.97
CA VAL A 19 5.84 1.07 1.07
C VAL A 19 6.99 1.95 0.58
N LEU A 20 6.71 3.19 0.18
CA LEU A 20 7.72 4.14 -0.27
C LEU A 20 8.71 4.50 0.84
N GLY A 21 8.23 4.73 2.06
CA GLY A 21 9.06 4.97 3.24
C GLY A 21 9.95 3.78 3.56
N ALA A 22 9.41 2.56 3.49
CA ALA A 22 10.20 1.34 3.67
C ALA A 22 11.29 1.18 2.60
N ALA A 23 10.98 1.49 1.34
CA ALA A 23 11.95 1.44 0.25
C ALA A 23 13.10 2.46 0.44
N LEU A 24 12.78 3.68 0.87
CA LEU A 24 13.78 4.72 1.19
C LEU A 24 14.69 4.28 2.35
N ILE A 25 14.13 3.77 3.45
CA ILE A 25 14.91 3.28 4.59
C ILE A 25 15.80 2.11 4.18
N GLY A 26 15.27 1.19 3.35
CA GLY A 26 16.02 0.06 2.80
C GLY A 26 17.18 0.49 1.89
N ALA A 27 17.04 1.59 1.14
CA ALA A 27 18.07 2.12 0.25
C ALA A 27 19.20 2.84 0.99
N ILE A 28 18.91 3.53 2.10
CA ILE A 28 19.89 4.35 2.82
C ILE A 28 20.94 3.48 3.55
N ALA A 29 20.57 2.33 4.12
CA ALA A 29 21.48 1.54 4.94
C ALA A 29 21.38 0.01 4.74
N PRO A 30 21.72 -0.51 3.54
CA PRO A 30 21.49 -1.92 3.18
C PRO A 30 22.34 -2.93 3.97
N LYS A 31 23.42 -2.49 4.63
CA LYS A 31 24.35 -3.34 5.40
C LYS A 31 24.01 -3.43 6.89
N THR A 32 23.04 -2.66 7.37
CA THR A 32 22.71 -2.54 8.79
C THR A 32 21.46 -3.36 9.14
N PRO A 33 21.22 -3.68 10.43
CA PRO A 33 20.00 -4.37 10.85
C PRO A 33 18.71 -3.56 10.57
N LEU A 34 18.80 -2.26 10.22
CA LEU A 34 17.65 -1.47 9.75
C LEU A 34 16.96 -2.08 8.53
N ARG A 35 17.66 -2.92 7.75
CA ARG A 35 17.05 -3.66 6.64
C ARG A 35 15.86 -4.51 7.11
N TYR A 36 15.93 -5.13 8.29
CA TYR A 36 14.83 -5.94 8.82
C TYR A 36 13.63 -5.07 9.18
N VAL A 37 13.86 -3.89 9.75
CA VAL A 37 12.79 -2.92 10.05
C VAL A 37 12.10 -2.47 8.76
N ALA A 38 12.87 -2.13 7.72
CA ALA A 38 12.33 -1.78 6.41
C ALA A 38 11.50 -2.93 5.80
N MET A 39 11.98 -4.18 5.90
CA MET A 39 11.24 -5.35 5.40
C MET A 39 9.92 -5.57 6.16
N VAL A 40 9.91 -5.40 7.49
CA VAL A 40 8.67 -5.54 8.29
C VAL A 40 7.67 -4.45 7.91
N ILE A 41 8.11 -3.19 7.80
CA ILE A 41 7.23 -2.07 7.40
C ILE A 41 6.67 -2.30 6.00
N TRP A 42 7.51 -2.75 5.06
CA TRP A 42 7.08 -3.04 3.69
C TRP A 42 6.04 -4.16 3.67
N LEU A 43 6.30 -5.28 4.36
CA LEU A 43 5.41 -6.43 4.38
C LEU A 43 4.07 -6.09 5.05
N TYR A 44 4.10 -5.33 6.15
CA TYR A 44 2.90 -4.84 6.82
C TYR A 44 2.08 -3.92 5.90
N SER A 45 2.73 -2.95 5.26
CA SER A 45 2.06 -1.98 4.37
C SER A 45 1.46 -2.67 3.14
N ALA A 46 2.19 -3.62 2.54
CA ALA A 46 1.70 -4.40 1.41
C ALA A 46 0.50 -5.27 1.79
N PHE A 47 0.56 -5.97 2.93
CA PHE A 47 -0.54 -6.80 3.41
C PHE A 47 -1.80 -5.98 3.70
N ARG A 48 -1.66 -4.85 4.40
CA ARG A 48 -2.79 -3.94 4.65
C ARG A 48 -3.33 -3.32 3.36
N GLY A 49 -2.46 -3.00 2.39
CA GLY A 49 -2.85 -2.53 1.07
C GLY A 49 -3.69 -3.55 0.29
N VAL A 50 -3.32 -4.83 0.32
CA VAL A 50 -4.13 -5.91 -0.29
C VAL A 50 -5.49 -6.05 0.40
N GLN A 51 -5.54 -5.99 1.74
CA GLN A 51 -6.80 -6.08 2.48
C GLN A 51 -7.75 -4.92 2.11
N LEU A 52 -7.24 -3.68 2.12
CA LEU A 52 -8.03 -2.48 1.81
C LEU A 52 -8.55 -2.48 0.36
N THR A 53 -7.67 -2.80 -0.60
CA THR A 53 -8.07 -2.85 -2.02
C THR A 53 -9.05 -3.99 -2.28
N TYR A 54 -8.92 -5.12 -1.58
CA TYR A 54 -9.88 -6.21 -1.67
C TYR A 54 -11.26 -5.79 -1.15
N GLU A 55 -11.33 -5.15 0.02
CA GLU A 55 -12.58 -4.59 0.57
C GLU A 55 -13.19 -3.57 -0.42
N HIS A 56 -12.38 -2.70 -1.00
CA HIS A 56 -12.82 -1.70 -1.97
C HIS A 56 -13.40 -2.35 -3.25
N THR A 57 -12.70 -3.34 -3.82
CA THR A 57 -13.22 -4.07 -4.99
C THR A 57 -14.50 -4.82 -4.67
N MET A 58 -14.63 -5.41 -3.48
CA MET A 58 -15.86 -6.08 -3.06
C MET A 58 -17.03 -5.11 -2.94
N LEU A 59 -16.82 -3.89 -2.46
CA LEU A 59 -17.85 -2.85 -2.41
C LEU A 59 -18.30 -2.41 -3.81
N GLN A 60 -17.38 -2.38 -4.78
CA GLN A 60 -17.70 -2.02 -6.16
C GLN A 60 -18.43 -3.12 -6.94
N LEU A 61 -18.12 -4.40 -6.67
CA LEU A 61 -18.78 -5.54 -7.30
C LEU A 61 -20.12 -5.89 -6.63
N TYR A 62 -20.20 -5.76 -5.30
CA TYR A 62 -21.37 -6.09 -4.50
C TYR A 62 -21.82 -4.88 -3.67
N PRO A 63 -22.40 -3.86 -4.34
CA PRO A 63 -22.89 -2.67 -3.64
C PRO A 63 -24.03 -3.07 -2.70
N SER A 64 -23.77 -3.07 -1.40
CA SER A 64 -24.80 -3.28 -0.39
C SER A 64 -25.20 -1.92 0.20
N PRO A 65 -26.49 -1.61 0.32
CA PRO A 65 -26.95 -0.32 0.87
C PRO A 65 -26.60 -0.13 2.35
N PHE A 66 -26.15 -1.19 3.03
CA PHE A 66 -25.72 -1.16 4.42
C PHE A 66 -24.21 -0.95 4.60
N ALA A 67 -23.39 -1.31 3.60
CA ALA A 67 -21.95 -1.05 3.63
C ALA A 67 -21.67 0.34 3.07
N THR A 68 -21.97 1.35 3.86
CA THR A 68 -21.60 2.74 3.55
C THR A 68 -20.15 2.99 3.96
N CYS A 69 -19.40 3.71 3.11
CA CYS A 69 -18.10 4.23 3.49
C CYS A 69 -18.29 5.33 4.54
N ASP A 70 -17.37 5.43 5.51
CA ASP A 70 -17.34 6.56 6.43
C ASP A 70 -17.25 7.89 5.66
N PHE A 71 -17.89 8.94 6.17
CA PHE A 71 -17.84 10.28 5.56
C PHE A 71 -16.51 11.02 5.81
N MET A 72 -15.76 10.60 6.84
CA MET A 72 -14.51 11.21 7.27
C MET A 72 -13.49 10.12 7.59
N VAL A 73 -12.23 10.37 7.24
CA VAL A 73 -11.14 9.44 7.57
C VAL A 73 -10.91 9.45 9.07
N ARG A 74 -11.01 8.29 9.72
CA ARG A 74 -10.71 8.16 11.15
C ARG A 74 -9.23 7.82 11.32
N PHE A 75 -8.42 8.84 11.60
CA PHE A 75 -7.03 8.65 12.02
C PHE A 75 -6.95 8.61 13.56
N PRO A 76 -6.01 7.86 14.14
CA PRO A 76 -5.80 7.87 15.58
C PRO A 76 -5.26 9.24 16.03
N GLU A 77 -5.63 9.67 17.25
CA GLU A 77 -5.38 11.02 17.76
C GLU A 77 -3.88 11.42 17.80
N TRP A 78 -2.97 10.44 17.86
CA TRP A 78 -1.53 10.67 17.87
C TRP A 78 -0.92 10.95 16.49
N LEU A 79 -1.68 10.76 15.39
CA LEU A 79 -1.21 10.97 14.02
C LEU A 79 -2.31 11.59 13.11
N PRO A 80 -2.69 12.86 13.33
CA PRO A 80 -3.74 13.53 12.56
C PRO A 80 -3.24 13.98 11.17
N LEU A 81 -3.05 13.02 10.27
CA LEU A 81 -2.63 13.25 8.87
C LEU A 81 -3.57 14.20 8.12
N ASP A 82 -4.85 14.15 8.45
CA ASP A 82 -5.91 15.02 7.93
C ASP A 82 -5.67 16.50 8.24
N LYS A 83 -5.10 16.82 9.42
CA LYS A 83 -4.76 18.19 9.83
C LYS A 83 -3.42 18.65 9.28
N TRP A 84 -2.48 17.73 9.12
CA TRP A 84 -1.11 18.06 8.68
C TRP A 84 -1.04 18.30 7.17
N VAL A 85 -1.76 17.49 6.37
CA VAL A 85 -1.78 17.64 4.90
C VAL A 85 -3.22 17.50 4.36
N PRO A 86 -4.09 18.49 4.61
CA PRO A 86 -5.51 18.42 4.24
C PRO A 86 -5.73 18.30 2.72
N GLN A 87 -4.82 18.84 1.91
CA GLN A 87 -4.91 18.77 0.44
C GLN A 87 -4.87 17.34 -0.10
N VAL A 88 -4.27 16.39 0.64
CA VAL A 88 -4.07 15.00 0.19
C VAL A 88 -5.02 14.04 0.91
N PHE A 89 -5.40 14.32 2.16
CA PHE A 89 -6.12 13.41 3.04
C PHE A 89 -7.61 13.75 3.26
N VAL A 90 -8.13 14.83 2.67
CA VAL A 90 -9.57 15.14 2.72
C VAL A 90 -10.33 14.26 1.73
N ALA A 91 -11.19 13.39 2.26
CA ALA A 91 -12.16 12.63 1.48
C ALA A 91 -13.42 13.47 1.23
N SER A 92 -13.95 13.41 0.01
CA SER A 92 -15.16 14.18 -0.37
C SER A 92 -16.08 13.45 -1.34
N GLY A 93 -15.76 12.19 -1.69
CA GLY A 93 -16.52 11.38 -2.62
C GLY A 93 -16.94 10.02 -2.05
N ASP A 94 -17.97 9.44 -2.65
CA ASP A 94 -18.47 8.10 -2.33
C ASP A 94 -17.55 6.99 -2.87
N CYS A 95 -17.37 5.92 -2.09
CA CYS A 95 -16.52 4.77 -2.47
C CYS A 95 -17.18 3.84 -3.51
N ALA A 96 -18.51 3.88 -3.65
CA ALA A 96 -19.26 3.03 -4.59
C ALA A 96 -19.31 3.60 -6.02
N GLU A 97 -18.87 4.85 -6.20
CA GLU A 97 -18.85 5.54 -7.49
C GLU A 97 -17.64 5.10 -8.33
N ARG A 98 -17.91 4.63 -9.55
CA ARG A 98 -16.88 4.24 -10.51
C ARG A 98 -16.42 5.48 -11.28
N GLN A 99 -15.31 6.07 -10.84
CA GLN A 99 -14.81 7.33 -11.41
C GLN A 99 -13.81 7.13 -12.57
N TRP A 100 -13.19 5.96 -12.66
CA TRP A 100 -12.18 5.66 -13.66
C TRP A 100 -12.06 4.17 -13.92
N ASP A 101 -11.97 3.84 -15.20
CA ASP A 101 -11.82 2.49 -15.69
C ASP A 101 -10.78 2.51 -16.82
N PHE A 102 -9.92 1.50 -16.83
CA PHE A 102 -8.90 1.33 -17.85
C PHE A 102 -8.78 -0.14 -18.22
N LEU A 103 -8.88 -0.41 -19.52
CA LEU A 103 -8.97 -1.77 -20.07
C LEU A 103 -10.13 -2.60 -19.47
N GLY A 104 -11.21 -1.94 -19.02
CA GLY A 104 -12.36 -2.59 -18.39
C GLY A 104 -12.15 -2.99 -16.93
N LEU A 105 -11.00 -2.61 -16.33
CA LEU A 105 -10.71 -2.75 -14.91
C LEU A 105 -10.77 -1.40 -14.22
N GLU A 106 -11.33 -1.39 -13.02
CA GLU A 106 -11.42 -0.17 -12.21
C GLU A 106 -10.11 0.12 -11.47
N MET A 107 -9.90 1.37 -11.08
CA MET A 107 -8.72 1.81 -10.31
C MET A 107 -8.39 0.86 -9.12
N PRO A 108 -9.36 0.46 -8.27
CA PRO A 108 -9.06 -0.40 -7.13
C PRO A 108 -8.61 -1.81 -7.51
N GLN A 109 -9.11 -2.34 -8.63
CA GLN A 109 -8.69 -3.65 -9.15
C GLN A 109 -7.23 -3.61 -9.64
N TRP A 110 -6.84 -2.52 -10.32
CA TRP A 110 -5.45 -2.29 -10.68
C TRP A 110 -4.54 -2.16 -9.46
N LEU A 111 -4.97 -1.39 -8.46
CA LEU A 111 -4.24 -1.22 -7.21
C LEU A 111 -4.09 -2.53 -6.45
N LEU A 112 -5.12 -3.38 -6.41
CA LEU A 112 -5.06 -4.72 -5.84
C LEU A 112 -3.95 -5.56 -6.50
N GLY A 113 -3.87 -5.55 -7.84
CA GLY A 113 -2.81 -6.25 -8.57
C GLY A 113 -1.41 -5.73 -8.22
N ILE A 114 -1.24 -4.41 -8.11
CA ILE A 114 0.03 -3.79 -7.75
C ILE A 114 0.44 -4.13 -6.31
N PHE A 115 -0.48 -4.06 -5.35
CA PHE A 115 -0.19 -4.42 -3.96
C PHE A 115 0.15 -5.90 -3.80
N ILE A 116 -0.51 -6.80 -4.54
CA ILE A 116 -0.15 -8.22 -4.59
C ILE A 116 1.27 -8.39 -5.14
N ALA A 117 1.61 -7.70 -6.24
CA ALA A 117 2.96 -7.75 -6.79
C ALA A 117 4.00 -7.27 -5.77
N TYR A 118 3.74 -6.15 -5.07
CA TYR A 118 4.62 -5.67 -4.00
C TYR A 118 4.76 -6.68 -2.85
N LEU A 119 3.68 -7.35 -2.46
CA LEU A 119 3.69 -8.37 -1.41
C LEU A 119 4.54 -9.58 -1.84
N ILE A 120 4.37 -10.06 -3.08
CA ILE A 120 5.16 -11.17 -3.63
C ILE A 120 6.65 -10.82 -3.62
N VAL A 121 7.02 -9.64 -4.11
CA VAL A 121 8.43 -9.21 -4.11
C VAL A 121 8.95 -9.09 -2.66
N ALA A 122 8.16 -8.54 -1.73
CA ALA A 122 8.54 -8.46 -0.32
C ALA A 122 8.83 -9.83 0.28
N VAL A 123 7.93 -10.81 0.05
CA VAL A 123 8.08 -12.19 0.54
C VAL A 123 9.31 -12.87 -0.09
N LEU A 124 9.51 -12.72 -1.41
CA LEU A 124 10.70 -13.25 -2.09
C LEU A 124 12.00 -12.66 -1.51
N VAL A 125 12.02 -11.35 -1.25
CA VAL A 125 13.19 -10.68 -0.64
C VAL A 125 13.44 -11.19 0.78
N VAL A 126 12.39 -11.40 1.58
CA VAL A 126 12.51 -11.95 2.94
C VAL A 126 13.05 -13.39 2.91
N ILE A 127 12.54 -14.25 2.02
CA ILE A 127 13.00 -15.63 1.85
C ILE A 127 14.45 -15.66 1.34
N SER A 128 14.87 -14.71 0.52
CA SER A 128 16.25 -14.64 0.01
C SER A 128 17.30 -14.24 1.06
N GLN A 129 16.89 -13.65 2.20
CA GLN A 129 17.82 -13.23 3.26
C GLN A 129 18.64 -14.39 3.86
N PRO A 130 18.04 -15.52 4.28
CA PRO A 130 18.79 -16.65 4.83
C PRO A 130 19.66 -17.35 3.78
N PHE A 131 19.27 -17.33 2.49
CA PHE A 131 20.07 -17.88 1.39
C PHE A 131 21.14 -16.90 0.93
N LYS A 132 21.97 -16.40 1.86
CA LYS A 132 23.19 -15.67 1.49
C LYS A 132 24.02 -16.56 0.59
N ALA A 133 24.13 -16.18 -0.69
CA ALA A 133 24.95 -16.87 -1.67
C ALA A 133 26.36 -17.05 -1.07
N LYS A 134 26.81 -18.30 -1.00
CA LYS A 134 28.21 -18.66 -0.74
C LYS A 134 29.06 -17.78 -1.65
N LYS A 135 29.91 -16.91 -1.09
CA LYS A 135 30.92 -16.17 -1.86
C LYS A 135 31.64 -17.21 -2.72
N ARG A 136 31.41 -17.18 -4.04
CA ARG A 136 32.28 -17.88 -4.97
C ARG A 136 33.49 -16.97 -5.07
N ASP A 137 34.47 -17.19 -4.21
CA ASP A 137 35.79 -16.58 -4.34
C ASP A 137 36.40 -17.15 -5.64
N LEU A 138 36.07 -16.51 -6.75
CA LEU A 138 36.50 -16.87 -8.11
C LEU A 138 37.77 -16.11 -8.51
N PHE A 139 38.57 -15.70 -7.53
CA PHE A 139 39.88 -15.07 -7.71
C PHE A 139 40.83 -15.54 -6.60
N GLY A 140 41.09 -16.84 -6.57
CA GLY A 140 42.33 -17.38 -6.03
C GLY A 140 43.32 -17.52 -7.18
N ARG A 141 44.17 -16.51 -7.36
CA ARG A 141 45.47 -16.66 -8.02
C ARG A 141 46.53 -16.65 -6.95
#